data_AF-A0A2E0KT94-F1
#
_entry.id   AF-A0A2E0KT94-F1
#
_cell.length_a   1.000
_cell.length_b   1.000
_cell.length_c   1.000
_cell.angle_alpha   90.00
_cell.angle_beta   90.00
_cell.angle_gamma   90.00
#
_symmetry.space_group_name_H-M   'P 1'
#
loop_
_entity.id
_entity.type
_entity.pdbx_description
1 polymer ?
#
loop_
_entity_poly.entity_id
_entity_poly.type
_entity_poly.pdbx_seq_one_letter_code
_entity_poly.pdbx_strand_id
1 'polypeptide(L)' 'MDNRNQFIGLGLGLGLVIGLFIGLAMDQIALGIPIGVALGAALGIALAQTIDRMG' A
#
# COMPACT_ATOMS: atom_id res chain seq x y z
N MET A 1 -0.40 -8.56 -18.00
CA MET A 1 -0.14 -7.42 -17.08
C MET A 1 1.19 -7.69 -16.41
N ASP A 2 2.04 -6.68 -16.29
CA ASP A 2 3.38 -6.85 -15.71
C ASP A 2 3.28 -7.15 -14.21
N ASN A 3 4.04 -8.13 -13.73
CA ASN A 3 3.95 -8.61 -12.33
C ASN A 3 4.22 -7.48 -11.34
N ARG A 4 5.12 -6.53 -11.67
CA ARG A 4 5.37 -5.34 -10.83
C ARG A 4 4.12 -4.52 -10.55
N ASN A 5 3.35 -4.23 -11.59
CA ASN A 5 2.16 -3.38 -11.45
C ASN A 5 1.09 -4.07 -10.59
N GLN A 6 1.05 -5.41 -10.59
CA GLN A 6 0.17 -6.17 -9.71
C GLN A 6 0.58 -6.01 -8.24
N PHE A 7 1.87 -6.08 -7.90
CA PHE A 7 2.34 -5.90 -6.52
C PHE A 7 2.20 -4.47 -6.03
N ILE A 8 2.42 -3.48 -6.90
CA ILE A 8 2.18 -2.07 -6.57
C ILE A 8 0.69 -1.84 -6.32
N GLY A 9 -0.18 -2.35 -7.18
CA GLY A 9 -1.63 -2.27 -7.00
C GLY A 9 -2.13 -2.98 -5.74
N LEU A 10 -1.59 -4.17 -5.44
CA LEU A 10 -1.88 -4.91 -4.23
C LEU A 10 -1.46 -4.13 -2.98
N GLY A 11 -0.24 -3.59 -2.97
CA GLY A 11 0.27 -2.79 -1.87
C GLY A 11 -0.59 -1.56 -1.60
N LEU A 12 -0.95 -0.80 -2.64
CA LEU A 12 -1.85 0.35 -2.54
C LEU A 12 -3.23 -0.04 -1.99
N GLY A 13 -3.84 -1.12 -2.50
CA GLY A 13 -5.13 -1.59 -2.02
C GLY A 13 -5.11 -1.96 -0.53
N LEU A 14 -4.09 -2.72 -0.11
CA LEU A 14 -3.91 -3.10 1.29
C LEU A 14 -3.66 -1.89 2.18
N GLY A 15 -2.74 -1.01 1.77
CA GLY A 15 -2.43 0.20 2.51
C GLY A 15 -3.63 1.12 2.67
N LEU A 16 -4.44 1.30 1.63
CA LEU A 16 -5.65 2.11 1.68
C LEU A 16 -6.66 1.56 2.70
N VAL A 17 -6.92 0.26 2.70
CA VAL A 17 -7.82 -0.38 3.66
C VAL A 17 -7.32 -0.22 5.09
N ILE A 18 -6.02 -0.49 5.32
CA ILE A 18 -5.39 -0.33 6.64
C ILE A 18 -5.48 1.13 7.11
N GLY A 19 -5.13 2.09 6.26
CA GLY A 19 -5.20 3.52 6.57
C GLY A 19 -6.61 3.99 6.86
N LEU A 20 -7.61 3.47 6.14
CA LEU A 20 -9.01 3.74 6.40
C LEU A 20 -9.42 3.27 7.80
N PHE A 21 -9.07 2.03 8.18
CA PHE A 21 -9.38 1.49 9.51
C PHE A 21 -8.64 2.23 10.64
N ILE A 22 -7.38 2.60 10.43
CA ILE A 22 -6.63 3.43 11.39
C ILE A 22 -7.30 4.80 11.54
N GLY A 23 -7.64 5.44 10.41
CA GLY A 23 -8.32 6.73 10.40
C GLY A 23 -9.68 6.69 11.09
N LEU A 24 -10.45 5.62 10.90
CA LEU A 24 -11.72 5.39 11.59
C LEU A 24 -11.52 5.15 13.09
N ALA A 25 -10.52 4.36 13.49
CA ALA A 25 -10.22 4.09 14.89
C ALA A 25 -9.76 5.33 15.67
N MET A 26 -9.10 6.27 14.98
CA MET A 26 -8.62 7.54 15.55
C MET A 26 -9.61 8.70 15.37
N ASP A 27 -10.76 8.46 14.73
CA ASP A 27 -11.72 9.48 14.30
C ASP A 27 -11.08 10.61 13.45
N GLN A 28 -10.02 10.26 12.73
CA GLN A 28 -9.16 11.16 11.94
C GLN A 28 -8.84 10.53 10.57
N ILE A 29 -9.88 10.34 9.75
CA ILE A 29 -9.77 9.76 8.40
C ILE A 29 -8.80 10.57 7.51
N ALA A 30 -8.78 11.90 7.69
CA ALA A 30 -7.89 12.80 6.95
C ALA A 30 -6.40 12.47 7.15
N LEU A 31 -6.01 11.93 8.30
CA LEU A 31 -4.64 11.44 8.55
C LEU A 31 -4.49 9.96 8.18
N GLY A 32 -5.50 9.14 8.44
CA GLY A 32 -5.44 7.70 8.19
C GLY A 32 -5.20 7.33 6.72
N ILE A 33 -5.89 8.00 5.78
CA ILE A 33 -5.74 7.73 4.34
C ILE A 33 -4.31 7.99 3.82
N PRO A 34 -3.71 9.18 4.01
CA PRO A 34 -2.35 9.43 3.51
C PRO A 34 -1.31 8.52 4.16
N ILE A 35 -1.47 8.15 5.43
CA ILE A 35 -0.61 7.16 6.10
C ILE A 35 -0.74 5.78 5.42
N GLY A 36 -1.98 5.34 5.20
CA GLY A 36 -2.26 4.06 4.53
C GLY A 36 -1.71 4.00 3.11
N VAL A 37 -1.92 5.06 2.33
CA VAL A 37 -1.39 5.16 0.96
C VAL A 37 0.13 5.13 0.95
N ALA A 38 0.79 5.87 1.85
CA ALA A 38 2.24 5.87 1.96
C ALA A 38 2.81 4.49 2.30
N LEU A 39 2.21 3.80 3.29
CA LEU A 39 2.58 2.44 3.67
C LEU A 39 2.34 1.44 2.53
N GLY A 40 1.17 1.51 1.89
CA GLY A 40 0.80 0.63 0.79
C GLY A 40 1.69 0.80 -0.43
N ALA A 41 2.00 2.03 -0.80
CA ALA A 41 2.94 2.34 -1.87
C ALA A 41 4.35 1.83 -1.54
N ALA A 42 4.85 2.05 -0.32
CA ALA A 42 6.16 1.57 0.11
C ALA A 42 6.24 0.03 0.05
N LEU A 43 5.24 -0.67 0.56
CA LEU A 43 5.18 -2.14 0.53
C LEU A 43 5.07 -2.67 -0.90
N GLY A 44 4.19 -2.09 -1.72
CA GLY A 44 3.99 -2.51 -3.10
C GLY A 44 5.25 -2.33 -3.95
N ILE A 45 5.96 -1.21 -3.78
CA ILE A 45 7.24 -0.95 -4.45
C ILE A 45 8.31 -1.92 -3.96
N ALA A 46 8.45 -2.11 -2.65
CA ALA A 46 9.44 -3.02 -2.08
C ALA A 46 9.25 -4.45 -2.61
N LEU A 47 8.02 -4.95 -2.60
CA LEU A 47 7.69 -6.30 -3.07
C LEU A 47 7.91 -6.45 -4.58
N ALA A 48 7.49 -5.45 -5.36
CA ALA A 48 7.74 -5.41 -6.80
C ALA A 48 9.24 -5.46 -7.11
N GLN A 49 10.07 -4.70 -6.37
CA GLN A 49 11.52 -4.70 -6.52
C GLN A 49 12.19 -6.00 -6.08
N THR A 50 11.70 -6.65 -5.02
CA THR A 50 12.25 -7.93 -4.57
C THR A 50 12.02 -9.02 -5.62
N ILE A 51 10.83 -9.06 -6.20
CA ILE A 51 10.48 -10.05 -7.23
C ILE A 51 11.20 -9.78 -8.54
N ASP A 52 11.36 -8.51 -8.91
CA ASP A 52 12.14 -8.10 -10.09
C ASP A 52 13.62 -8.50 -9.99
N ARG A 53 14.17 -8.61 -8.78
CA ARG A 53 15.54 -9.10 -8.56
C ARG A 53 15.68 -10.63 -8.58
N MET A 54 14.57 -11.37 -8.53
CA MET A 54 14.56 -12.83 -8.49
C MET A 54 14.29 -13.48 -9.86
N GLY A 55 13.79 -12.72 -10.83
CA GLY A 55 13.61 -13.14 -12.23
C GLY A 55 14.79 -12.77 -13.10
#